data_AF-A0A516R2A5-F1
#
_entry.id   AF-A0A516R2A5-F1
#
_cell.length_a   1.000
_cell.length_b   1.000
_cell.length_c   1.000
_cell.angle_alpha   90.00
_cell.angle_beta   90.00
_cell.angle_gamma   90.00
#
_symmetry.space_group_name_H-M   'P 1'
#
loop_
_entity.id
_entity.type
_entity.pdbx_description
1 polymer ?
#
loop_
_entity_poly.entity_id
_entity_poly.type
_entity_poly.pdbx_seq_one_letter_code
_entity_poly.pdbx_strand_id
1 'polypeptide(L)'
;MRRSARTLALTGATTVVGALALLSAPTAQAAPAAASTCVTAAGTKSFGRGEISLCPQSDGTTRVTGWVEDLLPGNGWGKPDGRCAGWWIEMGAKGGRVGPLVCPHFTSTHETTYEFHYTFKPEAPVTGARLNGFTA
;
A
#
# COMPACT_ATOMS: atom_id res chain seq x y z
N MET A 1 52.17 -57.50 16.83
CA MET A 1 52.39 -56.04 16.75
C MET A 1 51.34 -55.34 17.62
N ARG A 2 51.81 -54.52 18.58
CA ARG A 2 51.18 -53.32 19.18
C ARG A 2 49.73 -53.48 19.70
N ARG A 3 49.58 -53.68 21.02
CA ARG A 3 49.35 -52.64 22.07
C ARG A 3 47.89 -52.13 22.06
N SER A 4 47.10 -52.55 23.04
CA SER A 4 46.72 -51.74 24.23
C SER A 4 45.26 -51.27 24.07
N ALA A 5 44.40 -51.13 25.07
CA ALA A 5 44.42 -51.44 26.50
C ALA A 5 43.00 -51.20 27.05
N ARG A 6 42.69 -51.91 28.15
CA ARG A 6 41.92 -51.52 29.36
C ARG A 6 40.47 -51.02 29.22
N THR A 7 39.43 -51.67 29.75
CA THR A 7 39.13 -52.08 31.17
C THR A 7 38.32 -51.00 31.93
N LEU A 8 37.13 -51.43 32.42
CA LEU A 8 36.29 -50.92 33.53
C LEU A 8 35.69 -49.50 33.38
N ALA A 9 34.53 -49.15 33.95
CA ALA A 9 33.37 -49.83 34.52
C ALA A 9 32.38 -48.76 35.03
N LEU A 10 31.20 -49.25 35.41
CA LEU A 10 30.34 -48.78 36.51
C LEU A 10 29.36 -47.63 36.23
N THR A 11 28.11 -48.05 36.21
CA THR A 11 26.90 -47.38 36.69
C THR A 11 27.12 -46.32 37.78
N GLY A 12 26.51 -45.17 37.57
CA GLY A 12 26.22 -44.19 38.61
C GLY A 12 24.99 -43.37 38.22
N ALA A 13 23.85 -43.70 38.81
CA ALA A 13 22.63 -42.90 38.72
C ALA A 13 22.75 -41.70 39.67
N THR A 14 22.53 -40.49 39.16
CA THR A 14 22.28 -39.30 39.97
C THR A 14 21.12 -38.52 39.38
N THR A 15 19.99 -38.57 40.07
CA THR A 15 18.83 -37.71 39.85
C THR A 15 19.16 -36.29 40.28
N VAL A 16 19.15 -35.34 39.36
CA VAL A 16 19.20 -33.90 39.68
C VAL A 16 17.81 -33.32 39.48
N VAL A 17 17.17 -32.98 40.60
CA VAL A 17 16.01 -32.10 40.66
C VAL A 17 16.50 -30.69 40.37
N GLY A 18 16.24 -30.18 39.16
CA GLY A 18 16.63 -28.85 38.71
C GLY A 18 15.44 -27.89 38.76
N ALA A 19 15.62 -26.80 39.50
CA ALA A 19 14.63 -25.75 39.73
C ALA A 19 14.05 -25.16 38.44
N LEU A 20 12.72 -24.99 38.42
CA LEU A 20 11.99 -24.19 37.42
C LEU A 20 12.36 -22.71 37.59
N ALA A 21 13.40 -22.27 36.87
CA ALA A 21 13.60 -20.86 36.61
C ALA A 21 12.42 -20.37 35.76
N LEU A 22 11.54 -19.55 36.35
CA LEU A 22 10.54 -18.79 35.63
C LEU A 22 11.29 -17.79 34.73
N LEU A 23 11.45 -18.12 33.45
CA LEU A 23 11.94 -17.17 32.46
C LEU A 23 10.89 -16.06 32.32
N SER A 24 11.19 -14.88 32.83
CA SER A 24 10.52 -13.64 32.47
C SER A 24 10.71 -13.42 30.98
N ALA A 25 9.73 -13.81 30.16
CA ALA A 25 9.75 -13.51 28.75
C ALA A 25 9.82 -11.98 28.57
N PRO A 26 10.75 -11.45 27.76
CA PRO A 26 10.75 -10.02 27.46
C PRO A 26 9.42 -9.71 26.77
N THR A 27 8.62 -8.86 27.40
CA THR A 27 7.46 -8.23 26.75
C THR A 27 8.02 -7.45 25.57
N ALA A 28 7.84 -7.99 24.35
CA ALA A 28 8.15 -7.28 23.13
C ALA A 28 7.31 -6.00 23.13
N GLN A 29 7.95 -4.88 23.48
CA GLN A 29 7.38 -3.56 23.30
C GLN A 29 7.16 -3.41 21.80
N ALA A 30 5.89 -3.46 21.36
CA ALA A 30 5.55 -3.21 19.97
C ALA A 30 6.17 -1.87 19.57
N ALA A 31 7.10 -1.91 18.60
CA ALA A 31 7.69 -0.71 18.06
C ALA A 31 6.55 0.21 17.58
N PRO A 32 6.61 1.53 17.83
CA PRO A 32 5.65 2.46 17.26
C PRO A 32 5.57 2.20 15.76
N ALA A 33 4.35 2.03 15.22
CA ALA A 33 4.16 1.89 13.80
C ALA A 33 4.84 3.09 13.10
N ALA A 34 5.77 2.81 12.19
CA ALA A 34 6.46 3.85 11.44
C ALA A 34 5.42 4.79 10.84
N ALA A 35 5.58 6.10 11.04
CA ALA A 35 4.73 7.10 10.39
C ALA A 35 4.81 6.86 8.88
N SER A 36 3.73 6.37 8.30
CA SER A 36 3.67 6.10 6.87
C SER A 36 3.78 7.42 6.12
N THR A 37 4.89 7.61 5.42
CA THR A 37 5.11 8.79 4.58
C THR A 37 4.02 8.88 3.51
N CYS A 38 3.58 10.10 3.19
CA CYS A 38 2.67 10.30 2.08
C CYS A 38 3.29 9.80 0.78
N VAL A 39 2.51 9.10 -0.04
CA VAL A 39 2.86 8.72 -1.40
C VAL A 39 2.34 9.80 -2.34
N THR A 40 3.23 10.43 -3.10
CA THR A 40 2.86 11.44 -4.11
C THR A 40 3.15 10.92 -5.51
N ALA A 41 2.32 11.32 -6.45
CA ALA A 41 2.54 11.07 -7.87
C ALA A 41 2.10 12.28 -8.68
N ALA A 42 2.83 12.54 -9.76
CA ALA A 42 2.47 13.50 -10.79
C ALA A 42 2.61 12.81 -12.14
N GLY A 43 1.80 13.20 -13.11
CA GLY A 43 1.84 12.59 -14.43
C GLY A 43 1.25 13.47 -15.50
N THR A 44 1.82 13.37 -16.69
CA THR A 44 1.29 13.95 -17.92
C THR A 44 1.31 12.88 -19.00
N LYS A 45 0.17 12.68 -19.65
CA LYS A 45 -0.03 11.80 -20.80
C LYS A 45 -0.77 12.58 -21.88
N SER A 46 -0.87 12.02 -23.09
CA SER A 46 -1.57 12.68 -24.19
C SER A 46 -3.06 12.95 -23.89
N PHE A 47 -3.68 12.17 -23.00
CA PHE A 47 -5.09 12.28 -22.64
C PHE A 47 -5.35 13.01 -21.32
N GLY A 48 -4.32 13.31 -20.52
CA GLY A 48 -4.58 13.88 -19.20
C GLY A 48 -3.31 14.26 -18.45
N ARG A 49 -3.49 15.05 -17.39
CA ARG A 49 -2.42 15.41 -16.46
C ARG A 49 -2.94 15.60 -15.05
N GLY A 50 -2.05 15.61 -14.06
CA GLY A 50 -2.44 15.94 -12.70
C GLY A 50 -1.39 15.61 -11.66
N GLU A 51 -1.78 15.82 -10.41
CA GLU A 51 -1.01 15.46 -9.22
C GLU A 51 -1.92 14.81 -8.16
N ILE A 52 -1.37 13.89 -7.39
CA ILE A 52 -2.07 13.23 -6.28
C ILE A 52 -1.11 12.99 -5.11
N SER A 53 -1.63 13.18 -3.90
CA SER A 53 -0.98 12.84 -2.64
C SER A 53 -1.89 11.92 -1.84
N LEU A 54 -1.30 10.83 -1.33
CA LEU A 54 -1.95 9.75 -0.60
C LEU A 54 -1.24 9.64 0.75
N CYS A 55 -1.84 10.21 1.79
CA CYS A 55 -1.26 10.27 3.12
C CYS A 55 -2.01 9.30 4.05
N PRO A 56 -1.47 8.12 4.38
CA PRO A 56 -2.11 7.25 5.35
C PRO A 56 -2.12 7.92 6.73
N GLN A 57 -3.20 7.70 7.48
CA GLN A 57 -3.50 8.32 8.77
C GLN A 57 -3.45 7.26 9.87
N SER A 58 -3.31 7.70 11.12
CA SER A 58 -3.22 6.80 12.28
C SER A 58 -4.51 6.01 12.57
N ASP A 59 -5.65 6.49 12.09
CA ASP A 59 -6.95 5.82 12.19
C ASP A 59 -7.16 4.73 11.12
N GLY A 60 -6.14 4.47 10.29
CA GLY A 60 -6.18 3.51 9.20
C GLY A 60 -6.89 4.01 7.94
N THR A 61 -7.26 5.31 7.88
CA THR A 61 -7.71 5.94 6.62
C THR A 61 -6.52 6.46 5.82
N THR A 62 -6.77 6.87 4.58
CA THR A 62 -5.82 7.58 3.73
C THR A 62 -6.45 8.88 3.27
N ARG A 63 -5.81 10.01 3.58
CA ARG A 63 -6.17 11.32 3.03
C ARG A 63 -5.64 11.41 1.61
N VAL A 64 -6.53 11.76 0.69
CA VAL A 64 -6.26 11.91 -0.73
C VAL A 64 -6.49 13.36 -1.11
N THR A 65 -5.46 14.01 -1.66
CA THR A 65 -5.53 15.39 -2.16
C THR A 65 -4.89 15.48 -3.53
N GLY A 66 -5.39 16.35 -4.39
CA GLY A 66 -4.77 16.58 -5.68
C GLY A 66 -5.75 17.11 -6.71
N TRP A 67 -5.37 16.96 -7.96
CA TRP A 67 -6.16 17.37 -9.11
C TRP A 67 -5.88 16.46 -10.31
N VAL A 68 -6.83 16.41 -11.23
CA VAL A 68 -6.68 15.74 -12.52
C VAL A 68 -7.40 16.54 -13.59
N GLU A 69 -6.79 16.61 -14.77
CA GLU A 69 -7.35 17.25 -15.95
C GLU A 69 -7.38 16.24 -17.10
N ASP A 70 -8.51 16.19 -17.79
CA ASP A 70 -8.68 15.55 -19.09
C ASP A 70 -8.28 16.54 -20.19
N LEU A 71 -7.25 16.17 -20.95
CA LEU A 71 -6.69 16.97 -22.04
C LEU A 71 -7.35 16.66 -23.40
N LEU A 72 -8.15 15.60 -23.44
CA LEU A 72 -8.92 15.18 -24.60
C LEU A 72 -10.42 15.15 -24.24
N PRO A 73 -10.98 16.28 -23.74
CA PRO A 73 -12.38 16.34 -23.42
C PRO A 73 -13.19 16.30 -24.70
N GLY A 74 -14.32 15.61 -24.65
CA GLY A 74 -15.19 15.52 -25.80
C GLY A 74 -16.64 15.45 -25.44
N ASN A 75 -17.44 15.38 -26.49
CA ASN A 75 -18.87 15.63 -26.41
C ASN A 75 -19.68 14.34 -26.50
N GLY A 76 -19.03 13.18 -26.47
CA GLY A 76 -19.67 11.87 -26.47
C GLY A 76 -18.69 10.71 -26.61
N TRP A 77 -19.23 9.51 -26.71
CA TRP A 77 -18.43 8.29 -26.86
C TRP A 77 -17.54 8.31 -28.10
N GLY A 78 -16.24 8.08 -27.91
CA GLY A 78 -15.25 7.94 -28.98
C GLY A 78 -14.76 9.23 -29.63
N LYS A 79 -15.10 10.42 -29.10
CA LYS A 79 -14.52 11.69 -29.57
C LYS A 79 -14.19 12.61 -28.39
N PRO A 80 -12.98 13.20 -28.30
CA PRO A 80 -11.80 12.89 -29.12
C PRO A 80 -11.19 11.53 -28.74
N ASP A 81 -11.32 11.06 -27.49
CA ASP A 81 -11.00 9.69 -27.12
C ASP A 81 -12.12 8.96 -26.35
N GLY A 82 -13.12 9.69 -25.84
CA GLY A 82 -14.25 9.13 -25.07
C GLY A 82 -13.83 8.49 -23.76
N ARG A 83 -12.63 8.84 -23.25
CA ARG A 83 -12.10 8.33 -21.99
C ARG A 83 -12.26 9.38 -20.90
N CYS A 84 -12.02 8.94 -19.68
CA CYS A 84 -11.84 9.78 -18.51
C CYS A 84 -10.37 9.75 -18.11
N ALA A 85 -9.82 10.91 -17.76
CA ALA A 85 -8.51 10.99 -17.12
C ALA A 85 -8.68 10.80 -15.61
N GLY A 86 -7.86 9.94 -15.00
CA GLY A 86 -7.96 9.69 -13.57
C GLY A 86 -6.77 8.97 -12.96
N TRP A 87 -6.84 8.74 -11.66
CA TRP A 87 -5.80 8.06 -10.90
C TRP A 87 -6.17 6.59 -10.66
N TRP A 88 -5.24 5.70 -10.97
CA TRP A 88 -5.24 4.34 -10.42
C TRP A 88 -4.43 4.34 -9.13
N ILE A 89 -5.08 4.03 -8.00
CA ILE A 89 -4.45 3.96 -6.68
C ILE A 89 -4.00 2.52 -6.43
N GLU A 90 -2.71 2.32 -6.19
CA GLU A 90 -2.10 1.02 -5.95
C GLU A 90 -2.17 0.66 -4.45
N MET A 91 -2.56 -0.58 -4.17
CA MET A 91 -2.72 -1.14 -2.82
C MET A 91 -1.90 -2.43 -2.67
N GLY A 92 -0.66 -2.43 -3.19
CA GLY A 92 0.27 -3.55 -3.13
C GLY A 92 -0.30 -4.86 -3.69
N ALA A 93 -0.17 -5.95 -2.92
CA ALA A 93 -0.59 -7.29 -3.34
C ALA A 93 -2.11 -7.45 -3.57
N LYS A 94 -2.93 -6.49 -3.11
CA LYS A 94 -4.38 -6.47 -3.40
C LYS A 94 -4.72 -5.81 -4.74
N GLY A 95 -3.71 -5.39 -5.51
CA GLY A 95 -3.89 -4.72 -6.79
C GLY A 95 -4.09 -3.22 -6.60
N GLY A 96 -5.18 -2.68 -7.09
CA GLY A 96 -5.48 -1.26 -6.97
C GLY A 96 -6.95 -0.97 -7.23
N ARG A 97 -7.29 0.31 -7.16
CA ARG A 97 -8.64 0.80 -7.41
C ARG A 97 -8.63 2.03 -8.28
N VAL A 98 -9.75 2.25 -8.94
CA VAL A 98 -10.06 3.55 -9.54
C VAL A 98 -10.18 4.58 -8.42
N GLY A 99 -9.39 5.65 -8.53
CA GLY A 99 -9.40 6.82 -7.69
C GLY A 99 -10.17 7.98 -8.34
N PRO A 100 -9.83 9.23 -8.00
CA PRO A 100 -10.44 10.41 -8.59
C PRO A 100 -10.19 10.45 -10.09
N LEU A 101 -11.22 10.81 -10.84
CA LEU A 101 -11.18 10.91 -12.29
C LEU A 101 -12.15 11.99 -12.74
N VAL A 102 -11.88 12.57 -13.90
CA VAL A 102 -12.72 13.55 -14.56
C VAL A 102 -13.20 12.99 -15.90
N CYS A 103 -14.50 13.08 -16.13
CA CYS A 103 -15.18 12.59 -17.33
C CYS A 103 -16.11 13.68 -17.88
N PRO A 104 -15.59 14.63 -18.68
CA PRO A 104 -16.38 15.74 -19.21
C PRO A 104 -17.59 15.26 -20.03
N HIS A 105 -17.48 14.07 -20.63
CA HIS A 105 -18.51 13.44 -21.45
C HIS A 105 -19.76 12.97 -20.66
N PHE A 106 -19.67 12.85 -19.33
CA PHE A 106 -20.78 12.41 -18.46
C PHE A 106 -21.39 13.53 -17.63
N THR A 107 -20.79 14.72 -17.62
CA THR A 107 -21.26 15.86 -16.81
C THR A 107 -21.85 16.92 -17.71
N SER A 108 -23.00 17.49 -17.32
CA SER A 108 -23.62 18.60 -18.06
C SER A 108 -22.78 19.87 -18.03
N THR A 109 -21.88 19.98 -17.05
CA THR A 109 -20.95 21.11 -16.90
C THR A 109 -19.71 20.94 -17.77
N HIS A 110 -19.45 19.75 -18.32
CA HIS A 110 -18.27 19.43 -19.13
C HIS A 110 -16.95 19.86 -18.48
N GLU A 111 -16.89 19.83 -17.14
CA GLU A 111 -15.67 20.16 -16.39
C GLU A 111 -14.54 19.23 -16.79
N THR A 112 -13.44 19.82 -17.26
CA THR A 112 -12.24 19.10 -17.71
C THR A 112 -11.24 18.89 -16.61
N THR A 113 -11.38 19.60 -15.49
CA THR A 113 -10.49 19.51 -14.33
C THR A 113 -11.32 19.15 -13.10
N TYR A 114 -10.80 18.24 -12.28
CA TYR A 114 -11.37 17.87 -11.00
C TYR A 114 -10.31 17.99 -9.90
N GLU A 115 -10.52 18.93 -8.98
CA GLU A 115 -9.78 19.01 -7.71
C GLU A 115 -10.48 18.16 -6.65
N PHE A 116 -9.70 17.44 -5.86
CA PHE A 116 -10.24 16.52 -4.86
C PHE A 116 -9.49 16.60 -3.54
N HIS A 117 -10.28 16.50 -2.47
CA HIS A 117 -9.78 16.36 -1.10
C HIS A 117 -10.77 15.49 -0.32
N TYR A 118 -10.39 14.26 0.01
CA TYR A 118 -11.23 13.33 0.76
C TYR A 118 -10.38 12.34 1.54
N THR A 119 -11.02 11.51 2.36
CA THR A 119 -10.40 10.36 3.02
C THR A 119 -11.11 9.08 2.61
N PHE A 120 -10.38 7.97 2.56
CA PHE A 120 -10.99 6.65 2.42
C PHE A 120 -10.28 5.62 3.27
N LYS A 121 -10.97 4.54 3.62
CA LYS A 121 -10.36 3.38 4.28
C LYS A 121 -9.89 2.38 3.21
N PRO A 122 -8.58 2.20 3.01
CA PRO A 122 -8.09 1.27 2.02
C PRO A 122 -8.22 -0.19 2.52
N GLU A 123 -8.38 -1.13 1.59
CA GLU A 123 -8.44 -2.56 1.89
C GLU A 123 -7.04 -3.18 2.15
N ALA A 124 -6.00 -2.48 1.74
CA ALA A 124 -4.59 -2.80 1.94
C ALA A 124 -3.75 -1.51 1.92
N PRO A 125 -2.51 -1.53 2.43
CA PRO A 125 -1.64 -0.35 2.41
C PRO A 125 -1.51 0.24 1.00
N VAL A 126 -1.71 1.56 0.90
CA VAL A 126 -1.52 2.29 -0.35
C VAL A 126 -0.03 2.37 -0.66
N THR A 127 0.35 1.95 -1.86
CA THR A 127 1.75 1.84 -2.28
C THR A 127 2.14 2.81 -3.39
N GLY A 128 1.16 3.39 -4.09
CA GLY A 128 1.41 4.12 -5.33
C GLY A 128 0.16 4.78 -5.89
N ALA A 129 0.39 5.64 -6.87
CA ALA A 129 -0.65 6.12 -7.78
C ALA A 129 -0.05 6.31 -9.17
N ARG A 130 -0.86 6.09 -10.20
CA ARG A 130 -0.49 6.37 -11.59
C ARG A 130 -1.64 6.96 -12.38
N LEU A 131 -1.33 7.93 -13.23
CA LEU A 131 -2.30 8.51 -14.13
C LEU A 131 -2.71 7.49 -15.19
N ASN A 132 -4.01 7.32 -15.40
CA ASN A 132 -4.56 6.35 -16.33
C ASN A 132 -5.79 6.90 -17.07
N GLY A 133 -6.07 6.31 -18.23
CA GLY A 133 -7.30 6.55 -18.98
C GLY A 133 -8.31 5.46 -18.65
N PHE A 134 -9.57 5.85 -18.43
CA PHE A 134 -10.67 4.94 -18.09
C PHE A 134 -11.80 5.05 -19.10
N THR A 135 -12.40 3.92 -19.44
CA THR A 135 -13.64 3.83 -20.23
C THR A 135 -14.74 3.32 -19.30
N ALA A 136 -16.00 3.75 -19.48
CA ALA A 136 -17.11 3.12 -18.75
C ALA A 136 -17.54 1.79 -19.39
#